data_AF-A0AAU0LMW1-F1
#
_entry.id   AF-A0AAU0LMW1-F1
#
_cell.length_a   1.000
_cell.length_b   1.000
_cell.length_c   1.000
_cell.angle_alpha   90.00
_cell.angle_beta   90.00
_cell.angle_gamma   90.00
#
_symmetry.space_group_name_H-M   'P 1'
#
loop_
_entity.id
_entity.type
_entity.pdbx_description
1 polymer ?
#
loop_
_entity_poly.entity_id
_entity_poly.type
_entity_poly.pdbx_seq_one_letter_code
_entity_poly.pdbx_strand_id
1 'polypeptide(L)'
;MGYDISYHPISEQQIETWYFDLLKNPEKIEEVSAVHQLEDFYKTKYQDTLNAGRETDKNDYFDKTHGFFIAVVQGFFEKYFYVRGGALSFSKNDHLSSYYKQWEQFVQQEFLTNNIENRLVENYCSGVFIPAEKVAQLLIDYQSDPTIKAELDTLFSDNRISIFLNALQYAKDRNLGLLEATEVVEPQPFDLNESKSYSNLFNCDKDGPLLYQTTALKQIQEIEQRNGLPENEILPNVKTETIHADPKHFETTDSSQSSKKKNFWSRLFGKN
;
A
#
# COMPACT_ATOMS: atom_id res chain seq x y z
N MET A 1 6.24 15.45 4.85
CA MET A 1 6.54 14.00 4.81
C MET A 1 5.45 13.32 4.01
N GLY A 2 5.80 12.49 3.03
CA GLY A 2 4.82 11.81 2.16
C GLY A 2 4.21 10.59 2.84
N TYR A 3 3.20 10.00 2.22
CA TYR A 3 2.64 8.70 2.61
C TYR A 3 3.55 7.55 2.14
N ASP A 4 3.52 6.43 2.85
CA ASP A 4 4.19 5.21 2.41
C ASP A 4 3.21 4.42 1.54
N ILE A 5 3.34 4.51 0.21
CA ILE A 5 2.41 3.86 -0.72
C ILE A 5 2.99 2.53 -1.17
N SER A 6 2.13 1.54 -1.33
CA SER A 6 2.45 0.27 -1.96
C SER A 6 1.46 -0.12 -3.03
N TYR A 7 1.95 -0.86 -4.04
CA TYR A 7 1.18 -1.42 -5.13
C TYR A 7 1.30 -2.94 -5.13
N HIS A 8 0.14 -3.60 -5.08
CA HIS A 8 -0.02 -5.02 -4.84
C HIS A 8 -0.65 -5.68 -6.07
N PRO A 9 0.15 -6.37 -6.91
CA PRO A 9 -0.36 -7.17 -8.02
C PRO A 9 -1.26 -8.29 -7.52
N ILE A 10 -2.55 -8.23 -7.85
CA ILE A 10 -3.55 -9.23 -7.43
C ILE A 10 -4.74 -9.27 -8.39
N SER A 11 -5.24 -10.47 -8.67
CA SER A 11 -6.45 -10.68 -9.46
C SER A 11 -7.71 -10.75 -8.58
N GLU A 12 -8.88 -10.50 -9.16
CA GLU A 12 -10.16 -10.68 -8.46
C GLU A 12 -10.34 -12.11 -7.93
N GLN A 13 -9.87 -13.11 -8.69
CA GLN A 13 -9.88 -14.50 -8.25
C GLN A 13 -9.00 -14.70 -7.00
N GLN A 14 -7.79 -14.12 -6.98
CA GLN A 14 -6.92 -14.19 -5.80
C GLN A 14 -7.51 -13.44 -4.60
N ILE A 15 -8.18 -12.30 -4.81
CA ILE A 15 -8.90 -11.59 -3.74
C ILE A 15 -9.96 -12.51 -3.12
N GLU A 16 -10.72 -13.23 -3.95
CA GLU A 16 -11.70 -14.19 -3.44
C GLU A 16 -11.01 -15.35 -2.70
N THR A 17 -10.06 -16.05 -3.34
CA THR A 17 -9.48 -17.28 -2.80
C THR A 17 -8.55 -17.07 -1.61
N TRP A 18 -7.80 -15.96 -1.58
CA TRP A 18 -6.83 -15.66 -0.52
C TRP A 18 -7.46 -14.84 0.61
N TYR A 19 -8.65 -14.26 0.43
CA TYR A 19 -9.24 -13.44 1.47
C TYR A 19 -10.68 -13.84 1.79
N PHE A 20 -11.63 -13.56 0.90
CA PHE A 20 -13.05 -13.72 1.20
C PHE A 20 -13.48 -15.17 1.46
N ASP A 21 -12.97 -16.12 0.69
CA ASP A 21 -13.23 -17.55 0.90
C ASP A 21 -12.73 -18.02 2.27
N LEU A 22 -11.59 -17.50 2.72
CA LEU A 22 -11.01 -17.84 4.02
C LEU A 22 -11.70 -17.13 5.17
N LEU A 23 -12.31 -15.96 4.97
CA LEU A 23 -13.18 -15.37 6.00
C LEU A 23 -14.33 -16.32 6.34
N LYS A 24 -14.92 -16.97 5.34
CA LYS A 24 -15.98 -17.99 5.49
C LYS A 24 -15.47 -19.34 5.98
N ASN A 25 -14.32 -19.77 5.46
CA ASN A 25 -13.77 -21.12 5.63
C ASN A 25 -12.34 -21.06 6.22
N PRO A 26 -12.17 -20.65 7.50
CA PRO A 26 -10.85 -20.49 8.13
C PRO A 26 -9.97 -21.76 8.04
N GLU A 27 -10.58 -22.94 8.02
CA GLU A 27 -9.88 -24.22 7.98
C GLU A 27 -9.09 -24.45 6.68
N LYS A 28 -9.43 -23.75 5.59
CA LYS A 28 -8.70 -23.84 4.31
C LYS A 28 -7.37 -23.08 4.32
N ILE A 29 -7.05 -22.34 5.38
CA ILE A 29 -5.79 -21.59 5.45
C ILE A 29 -4.57 -22.50 5.34
N GLU A 30 -4.65 -23.74 5.83
CA GLU A 30 -3.59 -24.75 5.71
C GLU A 30 -3.31 -25.12 4.25
N GLU A 31 -4.37 -25.38 3.49
CA GLU A 31 -4.28 -25.74 2.07
C GLU A 31 -3.67 -24.60 1.26
N VAL A 32 -4.20 -23.38 1.42
CA VAL A 32 -3.71 -22.19 0.72
C VAL A 32 -2.25 -21.91 1.08
N SER A 33 -1.90 -21.98 2.37
CA SER A 33 -0.52 -21.73 2.82
C SER A 33 0.46 -22.78 2.27
N ALA A 34 0.06 -24.05 2.23
CA ALA A 34 0.91 -25.14 1.74
C ALA A 34 1.20 -25.01 0.24
N VAL A 35 0.19 -24.66 -0.58
CA VAL A 35 0.36 -24.45 -2.03
C VAL A 35 1.40 -23.37 -2.32
N HIS A 36 1.44 -22.32 -1.49
CA HIS A 36 2.36 -21.20 -1.65
C HIS A 36 3.64 -21.31 -0.79
N GLN A 37 3.85 -22.44 -0.10
CA GLN A 37 5.00 -22.66 0.79
C GLN A 37 5.19 -21.53 1.81
N LEU A 38 4.09 -21.01 2.34
CA LEU A 38 4.11 -19.91 3.28
C LEU A 38 4.71 -20.38 4.61
N GLU A 39 5.77 -19.70 5.08
CA GLU A 39 6.40 -20.01 6.35
C GLU A 39 5.43 -19.83 7.53
N ASP A 40 5.58 -20.65 8.58
CA ASP A 40 4.67 -20.63 9.74
C ASP A 40 4.51 -19.25 10.36
N PHE A 41 5.59 -18.46 10.41
CA PHE A 41 5.55 -17.08 10.89
C PHE A 41 4.57 -16.19 10.09
N TYR A 42 4.64 -16.24 8.75
CA TYR A 42 3.74 -15.46 7.90
C TYR A 42 2.33 -16.03 7.86
N LYS A 43 2.18 -17.35 7.99
CA LYS A 43 0.88 -17.99 8.12
C LYS A 43 0.15 -17.57 9.40
N THR A 44 0.84 -17.42 10.54
CA THR A 44 0.24 -16.85 11.75
C THR A 44 -0.25 -15.41 11.52
N LYS A 45 0.58 -14.56 10.91
CA LYS A 45 0.18 -13.18 10.58
C LYS A 45 -0.99 -13.11 9.59
N TYR A 46 -1.02 -14.03 8.63
CA TYR A 46 -2.13 -14.17 7.71
C TYR A 46 -3.43 -14.54 8.43
N GLN A 47 -3.36 -15.50 9.36
CA GLN A 47 -4.49 -15.87 10.20
C GLN A 47 -4.99 -14.69 11.04
N ASP A 48 -4.08 -13.91 11.64
CA ASP A 48 -4.42 -12.71 12.41
C ASP A 48 -5.10 -11.64 11.55
N THR A 49 -4.62 -11.47 10.31
CA THR A 49 -5.22 -10.56 9.32
C THR A 49 -6.64 -10.99 8.94
N LEU A 50 -6.87 -12.30 8.76
CA LEU A 50 -8.21 -12.84 8.50
C LEU A 50 -9.13 -12.69 9.72
N ASN A 51 -8.61 -12.91 10.93
CA ASN A 51 -9.38 -12.70 12.17
C ASN A 51 -9.84 -11.26 12.29
N ALA A 52 -8.94 -10.30 12.05
CA ALA A 52 -9.29 -8.89 11.96
C ALA A 52 -10.34 -8.60 10.88
N GLY A 53 -10.22 -9.26 9.70
CA GLY A 53 -11.23 -9.19 8.65
C GLY A 53 -12.62 -9.61 9.13
N ARG A 54 -12.74 -10.69 9.92
CA ARG A 54 -14.02 -11.15 10.49
C ARG A 54 -14.60 -10.23 11.56
N GLU A 55 -13.77 -9.40 12.19
CA GLU A 55 -14.20 -8.39 13.17
C GLU A 55 -14.68 -7.08 12.53
N THR A 56 -14.63 -6.96 11.20
CA THR A 56 -15.07 -5.76 10.46
C THR A 56 -16.57 -5.51 10.63
N ASP A 57 -16.94 -4.31 11.10
CA ASP A 57 -18.34 -3.90 11.23
C ASP A 57 -18.88 -3.29 9.92
N LYS A 58 -20.20 -3.39 9.71
CA LYS A 58 -20.85 -2.75 8.55
C LYS A 58 -20.66 -1.24 8.50
N ASN A 59 -20.38 -0.57 9.61
CA ASN A 59 -20.13 0.88 9.65
C ASN A 59 -18.65 1.24 9.59
N ASP A 60 -17.74 0.26 9.50
CA ASP A 60 -16.34 0.54 9.20
C ASP A 60 -16.18 0.97 7.73
N TYR A 61 -15.05 1.62 7.44
CA TYR A 61 -14.65 1.87 6.05
C TYR A 61 -14.08 0.59 5.45
N PHE A 62 -14.62 0.16 4.31
CA PHE A 62 -14.14 -1.02 3.61
C PHE A 62 -12.66 -0.88 3.27
N ASP A 63 -12.26 0.29 2.78
CA ASP A 63 -10.90 0.58 2.35
C ASP A 63 -9.88 0.44 3.49
N LYS A 64 -10.32 0.64 4.74
CA LYS A 64 -9.52 0.56 5.97
C LYS A 64 -9.50 -0.81 6.63
N THR A 65 -10.39 -1.67 6.19
CA THR A 65 -10.58 -3.00 6.74
C THR A 65 -10.31 -3.99 5.62
N HIS A 66 -11.34 -4.53 4.98
CA HIS A 66 -11.21 -5.51 3.91
C HIS A 66 -10.22 -5.11 2.83
N GLY A 67 -10.32 -3.89 2.28
CA GLY A 67 -9.42 -3.42 1.23
C GLY A 67 -7.95 -3.37 1.67
N PHE A 68 -7.66 -2.81 2.85
CA PHE A 68 -6.30 -2.81 3.41
C PHE A 68 -5.80 -4.22 3.74
N PHE A 69 -6.65 -5.07 4.32
CA PHE A 69 -6.30 -6.46 4.65
C PHE A 69 -6.01 -7.29 3.39
N ILE A 70 -6.72 -7.06 2.29
CA ILE A 70 -6.43 -7.67 0.99
C ILE A 70 -5.01 -7.32 0.52
N ALA A 71 -4.59 -6.06 0.63
CA ALA A 71 -3.23 -5.64 0.28
C ALA A 71 -2.17 -6.30 1.18
N VAL A 72 -2.42 -6.36 2.50
CA VAL A 72 -1.53 -7.06 3.44
C VAL A 72 -1.42 -8.55 3.11
N VAL A 73 -2.56 -9.21 2.83
CA VAL A 73 -2.63 -10.62 2.46
C VAL A 73 -1.86 -10.90 1.16
N GLN A 74 -2.07 -10.08 0.13
CA GLN A 74 -1.34 -10.20 -1.14
C GLN A 74 0.17 -10.24 -0.90
N GLY A 75 0.68 -9.34 -0.05
CA GLY A 75 2.11 -9.23 0.18
C GLY A 75 2.72 -10.43 0.92
N PHE A 76 1.92 -11.29 1.57
CA PHE A 76 2.44 -12.52 2.18
C PHE A 76 2.86 -13.52 1.11
N PHE A 77 2.14 -13.54 -0.01
CA PHE A 77 2.28 -14.54 -1.07
C PHE A 77 3.19 -14.09 -2.21
N GLU A 78 3.12 -12.82 -2.59
CA GLU A 78 3.69 -12.35 -3.84
C GLU A 78 4.39 -11.01 -3.70
N LYS A 79 5.25 -10.72 -4.69
CA LYS A 79 5.94 -9.43 -4.78
C LYS A 79 4.96 -8.26 -4.78
N TYR A 80 5.31 -7.19 -4.08
CA TYR A 80 4.66 -5.87 -4.15
C TYR A 80 5.69 -4.75 -4.23
N PHE A 81 5.25 -3.55 -4.59
CA PHE A 81 6.13 -2.43 -4.93
C PHE A 81 5.86 -1.25 -4.02
N TYR A 82 6.92 -0.60 -3.54
CA TYR A 82 6.80 0.55 -2.66
C TYR A 82 7.12 1.86 -3.39
N VAL A 83 6.34 2.91 -3.12
CA VAL A 83 6.52 4.26 -3.65
C VAL A 83 6.31 5.27 -2.53
N ARG A 84 7.33 6.06 -2.19
CA ARG A 84 7.18 7.15 -1.22
C ARG A 84 6.42 8.33 -1.84
N GLY A 85 5.19 8.59 -1.40
CA GLY A 85 4.44 9.82 -1.71
C GLY A 85 3.89 9.95 -3.14
N GLY A 86 3.98 8.91 -3.97
CA GLY A 86 3.32 8.86 -5.28
C GLY A 86 2.12 7.91 -5.21
N ALA A 87 0.92 8.41 -5.48
CA ALA A 87 -0.31 7.63 -5.44
C ALA A 87 -1.26 8.02 -6.59
N LEU A 88 -1.96 7.02 -7.13
CA LEU A 88 -3.06 7.20 -8.09
C LEU A 88 -4.24 7.93 -7.45
N SER A 89 -4.54 7.64 -6.18
CA SER A 89 -5.60 8.33 -5.42
C SER A 89 -5.37 9.84 -5.24
N PHE A 90 -4.15 10.34 -5.51
CA PHE A 90 -3.83 11.76 -5.46
C PHE A 90 -4.16 12.52 -6.74
N SER A 91 -4.61 11.82 -7.80
CA SER A 91 -5.09 12.50 -9.00
C SER A 91 -6.24 13.47 -8.65
N LYS A 92 -6.19 14.65 -9.26
CA LYS A 92 -7.17 15.74 -9.07
C LYS A 92 -8.13 15.90 -10.25
N ASN A 93 -8.05 15.00 -11.22
CA ASN A 93 -8.86 14.96 -12.42
C ASN A 93 -9.33 13.52 -12.67
N ASP A 94 -10.17 13.35 -13.71
CA ASP A 94 -10.79 12.07 -14.02
C ASP A 94 -10.07 11.28 -15.13
N HIS A 95 -8.87 11.70 -15.55
CA HIS A 95 -8.17 11.06 -16.67
C HIS A 95 -7.90 9.57 -16.40
N LEU A 96 -7.64 9.22 -15.14
CA LEU A 96 -7.34 7.84 -14.74
C LEU A 96 -8.56 7.04 -14.27
N SER A 97 -9.71 7.68 -14.04
CA SER A 97 -10.90 7.04 -13.47
C SER A 97 -11.42 5.88 -14.33
N SER A 98 -11.18 5.91 -15.65
CA SER A 98 -11.59 4.85 -16.59
C SER A 98 -10.78 3.54 -16.49
N TYR A 99 -9.67 3.55 -15.74
CA TYR A 99 -8.86 2.36 -15.46
C TYR A 99 -9.24 1.67 -14.16
N TYR A 100 -10.06 2.31 -13.33
CA TYR A 100 -10.38 1.79 -12.00
C TYR A 100 -11.62 0.92 -12.01
N LYS A 101 -11.65 -0.06 -11.11
CA LYS A 101 -12.83 -0.87 -10.79
C LYS A 101 -13.11 -0.76 -9.30
N GLN A 102 -14.34 -0.38 -8.98
CA GLN A 102 -14.80 -0.19 -7.61
C GLN A 102 -15.09 -1.53 -6.94
N TRP A 103 -14.90 -1.61 -5.61
CA TRP A 103 -15.14 -2.81 -4.81
C TRP A 103 -16.56 -3.35 -5.00
N GLU A 104 -17.55 -2.45 -5.05
CA GLU A 104 -18.98 -2.77 -5.22
C GLU A 104 -19.30 -3.49 -6.54
N GLN A 105 -18.40 -3.42 -7.52
CA GLN A 105 -18.61 -4.02 -8.83
C GLN A 105 -18.27 -5.52 -8.87
N PHE A 106 -17.52 -6.04 -7.89
CA PHE A 106 -17.07 -7.45 -7.91
C PHE A 106 -17.03 -8.14 -6.55
N VAL A 107 -17.02 -7.41 -5.45
CA VAL A 107 -17.08 -8.01 -4.09
C VAL A 107 -18.51 -8.41 -3.76
N GLN A 108 -18.68 -9.57 -3.14
CA GLN A 108 -20.00 -10.06 -2.72
C GLN A 108 -20.64 -9.12 -1.68
N GLN A 109 -21.94 -8.87 -1.81
CA GLN A 109 -22.71 -7.91 -1.00
C GLN A 109 -22.56 -8.11 0.52
N GLU A 110 -22.38 -9.35 0.96
CA GLU A 110 -22.20 -9.69 2.38
C GLU A 110 -20.90 -9.14 2.99
N PHE A 111 -19.87 -8.89 2.18
CA PHE A 111 -18.60 -8.32 2.63
C PHE A 111 -18.50 -6.80 2.46
N LEU A 112 -19.39 -6.20 1.67
CA LEU A 112 -19.42 -4.74 1.53
C LEU A 112 -19.83 -4.08 2.85
N THR A 113 -19.12 -3.02 3.23
CA THR A 113 -19.51 -2.15 4.36
C THR A 113 -20.36 -0.98 3.82
N ASN A 114 -20.91 -0.18 4.72
CA ASN A 114 -21.72 1.00 4.39
C ASN A 114 -20.86 2.19 3.92
N ASN A 115 -19.55 2.16 4.17
CA ASN A 115 -18.63 3.25 3.83
C ASN A 115 -17.52 2.70 2.93
N ILE A 116 -17.54 3.08 1.65
CA ILE A 116 -16.57 2.64 0.65
C ILE A 116 -16.17 3.87 -0.17
N GLU A 117 -14.88 4.15 -0.22
CA GLU A 117 -14.34 5.36 -0.83
C GLU A 117 -13.62 5.05 -2.14
N ASN A 118 -13.15 3.79 -2.32
CA ASN A 118 -12.41 3.34 -3.50
C ASN A 118 -11.15 4.19 -3.77
N ARG A 119 -10.57 4.74 -2.72
CA ARG A 119 -9.42 5.65 -2.74
C ARG A 119 -8.79 5.77 -1.36
N LEU A 120 -7.56 6.27 -1.33
CA LEU A 120 -6.86 6.56 -0.09
C LEU A 120 -7.56 7.67 0.70
N VAL A 121 -8.04 7.34 1.90
CA VAL A 121 -8.74 8.28 2.80
C VAL A 121 -8.10 8.48 4.15
N GLU A 122 -7.12 7.68 4.60
CA GLU A 122 -6.22 7.91 5.75
C GLU A 122 -5.12 6.84 5.74
N ASN A 123 -4.27 6.83 6.77
CA ASN A 123 -3.26 5.79 6.94
C ASN A 123 -3.90 4.41 7.14
N TYR A 124 -3.16 3.37 6.76
CA TYR A 124 -3.59 1.97 6.80
C TYR A 124 -4.90 1.78 6.03
N CYS A 125 -4.86 2.10 4.73
CA CYS A 125 -6.00 2.13 3.85
C CYS A 125 -5.62 1.63 2.46
N SER A 126 -6.52 0.90 1.81
CA SER A 126 -6.43 0.64 0.37
C SER A 126 -6.91 1.83 -0.46
N GLY A 127 -6.41 1.93 -1.68
CA GLY A 127 -6.74 2.96 -2.63
C GLY A 127 -7.47 2.40 -3.83
N VAL A 128 -7.11 2.90 -5.00
CA VAL A 128 -7.70 2.44 -6.26
C VAL A 128 -7.31 0.99 -6.57
N PHE A 129 -8.22 0.28 -7.23
CA PHE A 129 -7.95 -1.02 -7.83
C PHE A 129 -8.04 -0.92 -9.36
N ILE A 130 -7.00 -1.39 -10.05
CA ILE A 130 -6.96 -1.50 -11.51
C ILE A 130 -7.14 -2.99 -11.87
N PRO A 131 -8.19 -3.41 -12.58
CA PRO A 131 -8.34 -4.79 -13.02
C PRO A 131 -7.32 -5.15 -14.11
N ALA A 132 -7.05 -6.45 -14.33
CA ALA A 132 -5.93 -6.92 -15.14
C ALA A 132 -5.92 -6.38 -16.58
N GLU A 133 -7.10 -6.29 -17.22
CA GLU A 133 -7.24 -5.73 -18.56
C GLU A 133 -6.88 -4.23 -18.60
N LYS A 134 -7.17 -3.50 -17.53
CA LYS A 134 -6.87 -2.07 -17.42
C LYS A 134 -5.41 -1.82 -17.04
N VAL A 135 -4.74 -2.74 -16.36
CA VAL A 135 -3.28 -2.70 -16.16
C VAL A 135 -2.57 -2.71 -17.51
N ALA A 136 -2.94 -3.65 -18.38
CA ALA A 136 -2.34 -3.75 -19.71
C ALA A 136 -2.64 -2.51 -20.57
N GLN A 137 -3.88 -2.00 -20.52
CA GLN A 137 -4.29 -0.79 -21.24
C GLN A 137 -3.53 0.45 -20.74
N LEU A 138 -3.39 0.63 -19.43
CA LEU A 138 -2.69 1.78 -18.85
C LEU A 138 -1.21 1.83 -19.25
N LEU A 139 -0.54 0.67 -19.37
CA LEU A 139 0.83 0.60 -19.88
C LEU A 139 0.95 1.05 -21.35
N ILE A 140 -0.02 0.68 -22.18
CA ILE A 140 -0.07 1.10 -23.59
C ILE A 140 -0.30 2.62 -23.64
N ASP A 141 -1.29 3.10 -22.91
CA ASP A 141 -1.68 4.52 -22.92
C ASP A 141 -0.61 5.42 -22.33
N TYR A 142 0.18 4.96 -21.36
CA TYR A 142 1.36 5.70 -20.90
C TYR A 142 2.37 5.95 -22.03
N GLN A 143 2.46 5.05 -23.02
CA GLN A 143 3.34 5.21 -24.18
C GLN A 143 2.71 6.02 -25.31
N SER A 144 1.38 5.93 -25.50
CA SER A 144 0.69 6.48 -26.68
C SER A 144 -0.19 7.70 -26.43
N ASP A 145 -0.63 7.94 -25.19
CA ASP A 145 -1.48 9.07 -24.81
C ASP A 145 -0.68 10.09 -23.98
N PRO A 146 -0.38 11.29 -24.54
CA PRO A 146 0.35 12.34 -23.83
C PRO A 146 -0.32 12.82 -22.54
N THR A 147 -1.65 12.73 -22.44
CA THR A 147 -2.42 13.18 -21.27
C THR A 147 -2.22 12.21 -20.11
N ILE A 148 -2.36 10.91 -20.37
CA ILE A 148 -2.13 9.85 -19.38
C ILE A 148 -0.66 9.86 -18.95
N LYS A 149 0.26 10.01 -19.90
CA LYS A 149 1.69 10.12 -19.58
C LYS A 149 1.98 11.30 -18.65
N ALA A 150 1.47 12.49 -18.97
CA ALA A 150 1.72 13.70 -18.19
C ALA A 150 1.14 13.59 -16.76
N GLU A 151 -0.06 13.01 -16.63
CA GLU A 151 -0.67 12.76 -15.31
C GLU A 151 0.19 11.79 -14.49
N LEU A 152 0.55 10.64 -15.05
CA LEU A 152 1.37 9.65 -14.33
C LEU A 152 2.78 10.19 -14.00
N ASP A 153 3.44 10.91 -14.90
CA ASP A 153 4.73 11.55 -14.61
C ASP A 153 4.62 12.57 -13.46
N THR A 154 3.47 13.25 -13.34
CA THR A 154 3.21 14.22 -12.26
C THR A 154 2.99 13.50 -10.93
N LEU A 155 2.11 12.48 -10.91
CA LEU A 155 1.82 11.69 -9.71
C LEU A 155 3.05 10.91 -9.21
N PHE A 156 3.91 10.47 -10.13
CA PHE A 156 5.09 9.66 -9.86
C PHE A 156 6.39 10.38 -10.26
N SER A 157 6.52 11.64 -9.85
CA SER A 157 7.72 12.46 -10.05
C SER A 157 8.95 11.91 -9.30
N ASP A 158 10.11 12.55 -9.48
CA ASP A 158 11.40 12.16 -8.87
C ASP A 158 11.79 10.69 -9.11
N ASN A 159 11.65 10.22 -10.35
CA ASN A 159 11.93 8.84 -10.79
C ASN A 159 11.01 7.75 -10.20
N ARG A 160 9.98 8.10 -9.42
CA ARG A 160 9.00 7.12 -8.91
C ARG A 160 8.24 6.42 -10.03
N ILE A 161 8.07 7.09 -11.17
CA ILE A 161 7.35 6.55 -12.34
C ILE A 161 7.94 5.21 -12.79
N SER A 162 9.28 5.05 -12.75
CA SER A 162 9.92 3.80 -13.13
C SER A 162 9.49 2.63 -12.23
N ILE A 163 9.33 2.86 -10.92
CA ILE A 163 8.88 1.83 -9.97
C ILE A 163 7.40 1.49 -10.23
N PHE A 164 6.56 2.50 -10.46
CA PHE A 164 5.14 2.28 -10.75
C PHE A 164 4.94 1.51 -12.08
N LEU A 165 5.70 1.86 -13.13
CA LEU A 165 5.69 1.12 -14.38
C LEU A 165 6.18 -0.32 -14.22
N ASN A 166 7.18 -0.57 -13.37
CA ASN A 166 7.61 -1.92 -13.03
C ASN A 166 6.49 -2.72 -12.33
N ALA A 167 5.72 -2.09 -11.44
CA ALA A 167 4.57 -2.71 -10.80
C ALA A 167 3.48 -3.11 -11.80
N LEU A 168 3.14 -2.19 -12.72
CA LEU A 168 2.19 -2.47 -13.81
C LEU A 168 2.71 -3.59 -14.72
N GLN A 169 4.00 -3.57 -15.09
CA GLN A 169 4.59 -4.59 -15.96
C GLN A 169 4.58 -5.96 -15.30
N TYR A 170 4.93 -6.04 -14.00
CA TYR A 170 4.85 -7.28 -13.22
C TYR A 170 3.44 -7.85 -13.17
N ALA A 171 2.44 -6.99 -12.96
CA ALA A 171 1.03 -7.38 -12.93
C ALA A 171 0.55 -7.84 -14.32
N LYS A 172 0.87 -7.11 -15.39
CA LYS A 172 0.55 -7.47 -16.78
C LYS A 172 1.11 -8.84 -17.17
N ASP A 173 2.37 -9.12 -16.87
CA ASP A 173 3.03 -10.38 -17.25
C ASP A 173 2.42 -11.61 -16.58
N ARG A 174 1.66 -11.40 -15.50
CA ARG A 174 0.95 -12.45 -14.74
C ARG A 174 -0.57 -12.39 -14.88
N ASN A 175 -1.08 -11.50 -15.74
CA ASN A 175 -2.52 -11.25 -15.90
C ASN A 175 -3.22 -10.93 -14.56
N LEU A 176 -2.59 -10.07 -13.76
CA LEU A 176 -3.10 -9.61 -12.46
C LEU A 176 -3.59 -8.16 -12.56
N GLY A 177 -4.53 -7.81 -11.68
CA GLY A 177 -4.83 -6.41 -11.39
C GLY A 177 -3.74 -5.79 -10.49
N LEU A 178 -3.97 -4.54 -10.09
CA LEU A 178 -3.07 -3.79 -9.21
C LEU A 178 -3.88 -3.03 -8.16
N LEU A 179 -3.60 -3.32 -6.88
CA LEU A 179 -4.23 -2.66 -5.75
C LEU A 179 -3.26 -1.67 -5.10
N GLU A 180 -3.69 -0.42 -4.94
CA GLU A 180 -2.98 0.59 -4.14
C GLU A 180 -3.28 0.42 -2.65
N ALA A 181 -2.29 0.65 -1.78
CA ALA A 181 -2.49 0.74 -0.34
C ALA A 181 -1.46 1.67 0.32
N THR A 182 -1.75 2.12 1.53
CA THR A 182 -0.82 2.91 2.34
C THR A 182 -0.33 2.14 3.56
N GLU A 183 0.93 2.35 3.94
CA GLU A 183 1.60 1.83 5.13
C GLU A 183 1.54 0.31 5.29
N VAL A 184 1.44 -0.48 4.21
CA VAL A 184 1.69 -1.94 4.28
C VAL A 184 3.17 -2.22 4.59
N VAL A 185 4.04 -1.32 4.15
CA VAL A 185 5.47 -1.28 4.49
C VAL A 185 5.83 0.13 4.93
N GLU A 186 6.65 0.24 5.97
CA GLU A 186 7.11 1.49 6.57
C GLU A 186 8.66 1.46 6.55
N PRO A 187 9.30 1.83 5.42
CA PRO A 187 10.75 1.78 5.30
C PRO A 187 11.44 2.79 6.22
N GLN A 188 12.56 2.36 6.81
CA GLN A 188 13.46 3.23 7.57
C GLN A 188 14.60 3.70 6.65
N PRO A 189 14.54 4.92 6.07
CA PRO A 189 15.45 5.31 5.00
C PRO A 189 16.92 5.42 5.44
N PHE A 190 17.19 5.58 6.74
CA PHE A 190 18.56 5.67 7.28
C PHE A 190 19.10 4.34 7.79
N ASP A 191 18.25 3.33 7.98
CA ASP A 191 18.64 1.94 8.22
C ASP A 191 17.52 1.02 7.72
N LEU A 192 17.63 0.52 6.50
CA LEU A 192 16.58 -0.30 5.90
C LEU A 192 16.34 -1.61 6.66
N ASN A 193 17.26 -2.06 7.52
CA ASN A 193 17.05 -3.27 8.35
C ASN A 193 16.03 -3.03 9.48
N GLU A 194 15.82 -1.77 9.86
CA GLU A 194 14.83 -1.36 10.86
C GLU A 194 13.45 -1.09 10.22
N SER A 195 13.30 -1.36 8.92
CA SER A 195 12.03 -1.23 8.19
C SER A 195 10.98 -2.20 8.74
N LYS A 196 9.73 -1.75 8.78
CA LYS A 196 8.60 -2.55 9.24
C LYS A 196 7.67 -2.88 8.10
N SER A 197 6.97 -4.00 8.22
CA SER A 197 5.89 -4.36 7.30
C SER A 197 4.79 -5.12 8.03
N TYR A 198 3.57 -4.83 7.62
CA TYR A 198 2.36 -5.55 7.98
C TYR A 198 2.26 -6.89 7.25
N SER A 199 3.04 -7.03 6.17
CA SER A 199 3.09 -8.20 5.31
C SER A 199 4.48 -8.86 5.34
N ASN A 200 4.82 -9.65 4.32
CA ASN A 200 6.17 -10.17 4.15
C ASN A 200 7.10 -9.09 3.58
N LEU A 201 8.01 -8.57 4.40
CA LEU A 201 8.99 -7.55 3.97
C LEU A 201 9.89 -8.02 2.83
N PHE A 202 10.20 -9.33 2.75
CA PHE A 202 11.05 -9.88 1.69
C PHE A 202 10.38 -9.91 0.32
N ASN A 203 9.04 -9.77 0.28
CA ASN A 203 8.29 -9.62 -0.96
C ASN A 203 8.21 -8.16 -1.43
N CYS A 204 8.65 -7.19 -0.62
CA CYS A 204 8.75 -5.79 -1.07
C CYS A 204 9.90 -5.66 -2.08
N ASP A 205 9.59 -5.14 -3.28
CA ASP A 205 10.61 -4.80 -4.26
C ASP A 205 11.55 -3.72 -3.74
N LYS A 206 12.86 -3.89 -3.97
CA LYS A 206 13.91 -3.10 -3.32
C LYS A 206 14.09 -1.72 -3.95
N ASP A 207 13.68 -1.52 -5.20
CA ASP A 207 13.96 -0.28 -5.92
C ASP A 207 13.29 0.93 -5.25
N GLY A 208 12.07 0.75 -4.75
CA GLY A 208 11.33 1.78 -4.03
C GLY A 208 12.02 2.24 -2.74
N PRO A 209 12.26 1.34 -1.76
CA PRO A 209 12.93 1.69 -0.52
C PRO A 209 14.33 2.27 -0.74
N LEU A 210 15.08 1.78 -1.74
CA LEU A 210 16.39 2.33 -2.10
C LEU A 210 16.30 3.75 -2.70
N LEU A 211 15.30 4.02 -3.55
CA LEU A 211 15.05 5.37 -4.05
C LEU A 211 14.70 6.33 -2.91
N TYR A 212 13.89 5.88 -1.95
CA TYR A 212 13.56 6.68 -0.78
C TYR A 212 14.78 6.96 0.09
N GLN A 213 15.59 5.95 0.41
CA GLN A 213 16.85 6.11 1.14
C GLN A 213 17.77 7.11 0.43
N THR A 214 17.99 6.95 -0.87
CA THR A 214 18.83 7.85 -1.66
C THR A 214 18.33 9.30 -1.60
N THR A 215 17.02 9.49 -1.72
CA THR A 215 16.37 10.81 -1.64
C THR A 215 16.51 11.43 -0.26
N ALA A 216 16.30 10.64 0.81
CA ALA A 216 16.40 11.10 2.19
C ALA A 216 17.84 11.50 2.56
N LEU A 217 18.83 10.70 2.16
CA LEU A 217 20.25 11.02 2.37
C LEU A 217 20.66 12.30 1.63
N LYS A 218 20.19 12.47 0.38
CA LYS A 218 20.43 13.72 -0.37
C LYS A 218 19.82 14.94 0.31
N GLN A 219 18.60 14.81 0.86
CA GLN A 219 17.96 15.89 1.60
C GLN A 219 18.77 16.31 2.83
N ILE A 220 19.34 15.35 3.57
CA ILE A 220 20.24 15.65 4.70
C ILE A 220 21.46 16.43 4.22
N GLN A 221 22.14 15.95 3.18
CA GLN A 221 23.32 16.62 2.62
C GLN A 221 23.01 18.05 2.18
N GLU A 222 21.85 18.29 1.55
CA GLU A 222 21.42 19.62 1.16
C GLU A 222 21.18 20.53 2.38
N ILE A 223 20.63 19.99 3.48
CA ILE A 223 20.44 20.74 4.73
C ILE A 223 21.79 21.09 5.35
N GLU A 224 22.73 20.14 5.42
CA GLU A 224 24.08 20.38 5.95
C GLU A 224 24.79 21.50 5.17
N GLN A 225 24.78 21.41 3.84
CA GLN A 225 25.39 22.42 2.96
C GLN A 225 24.74 23.80 3.13
N ARG A 226 23.41 23.88 3.19
CA ARG A 226 22.68 25.16 3.36
C ARG A 226 22.96 25.82 4.71
N ASN A 227 23.27 25.03 5.74
CA ASN A 227 23.55 25.54 7.09
C ASN A 227 25.06 25.64 7.40
N GLY A 228 25.93 25.29 6.45
CA GLY A 228 27.39 25.32 6.65
C GLY A 228 27.87 24.29 7.68
N LEU A 229 27.12 23.19 7.86
CA LEU A 229 27.45 22.11 8.78
C LEU A 229 28.42 21.12 8.11
N PRO A 230 29.39 20.55 8.85
CA PRO A 230 30.16 19.39 8.41
C PRO A 230 29.30 18.24 7.86
N GLU A 231 29.88 17.49 6.93
CA GLU A 231 29.27 16.29 6.36
C GLU A 231 28.99 15.25 7.45
N ASN A 232 27.79 14.66 7.45
CA ASN A 232 27.32 13.65 8.39
C ASN A 232 27.19 14.14 9.85
N GLU A 233 27.04 15.44 10.09
CA GLU A 233 26.73 15.98 11.42
C GLU A 233 25.26 15.70 11.83
N ILE A 234 24.34 15.76 10.86
CA ILE A 234 22.91 15.61 11.13
C ILE A 234 22.53 14.12 11.25
N LEU A 235 23.01 13.30 10.32
CA LEU A 235 22.60 11.90 10.15
C LEU A 235 22.59 11.07 11.45
N PRO A 236 23.63 11.11 12.32
CA PRO A 236 23.65 10.33 13.56
C PRO A 236 22.55 10.67 14.56
N ASN A 237 21.94 11.85 14.44
CA ASN A 237 20.93 12.37 15.36
C ASN A 237 19.52 12.37 14.76
N VAL A 238 19.35 11.88 13.52
CA VAL A 238 18.03 11.87 12.86
C VAL A 238 17.13 10.85 13.53
N LYS A 239 15.92 11.31 13.88
CA LYS A 239 14.82 10.45 14.32
C LYS A 239 13.69 10.56 13.32
N THR A 240 13.18 9.41 12.90
CA THR A 240 11.99 9.30 12.07
C THR A 240 10.77 9.15 12.97
N GLU A 241 9.77 10.01 12.78
CA GLU A 241 8.48 9.91 13.48
C GLU A 241 7.36 9.64 12.47
N THR A 242 6.51 8.65 12.77
CA THR A 242 5.29 8.38 12.01
C THR A 242 4.17 9.27 12.53
N ILE A 243 3.63 10.14 11.67
CA ILE A 243 2.50 11.02 12.00
C ILE A 243 1.25 10.45 11.34
N HIS A 244 0.25 10.08 12.15
CA HIS A 244 -1.05 9.68 11.64
C HIS A 244 -1.85 10.92 11.20
N ALA A 245 -1.86 11.21 9.90
CA ALA A 245 -2.72 12.22 9.29
C ALA A 245 -4.13 11.68 9.01
N ASP A 246 -5.14 12.55 9.18
CA ASP A 246 -6.56 12.31 8.89
C ASP A 246 -6.97 13.13 7.63
N PRO A 247 -7.10 12.52 6.43
CA PRO A 247 -7.30 13.18 5.13
C PRO A 247 -8.65 13.84 4.85
N LYS A 248 -9.50 14.13 5.85
CA LYS A 248 -10.59 15.09 5.58
C LYS A 248 -10.07 16.49 5.25
N HIS A 249 -8.78 16.74 5.49
CA HIS A 249 -8.12 18.00 5.23
C HIS A 249 -6.84 17.78 4.41
N PHE A 250 -6.96 17.73 3.08
CA PHE A 250 -5.82 17.98 2.19
C PHE A 250 -5.32 19.44 2.27
N GLU A 251 -5.98 20.29 3.06
CA GLU A 251 -5.47 21.57 3.52
C GLU A 251 -5.79 21.78 5.01
N THR A 252 -4.76 22.16 5.77
CA THR A 252 -4.72 22.63 7.17
C THR A 252 -4.55 21.61 8.30
N THR A 253 -3.53 21.93 9.12
CA THR A 253 -3.17 21.33 10.40
C THR A 253 -4.30 21.45 11.40
N ASP A 254 -4.88 20.34 11.85
CA ASP A 254 -5.29 20.18 13.24
C ASP A 254 -5.55 18.70 13.58
N SER A 255 -4.92 18.26 14.66
CA SER A 255 -4.97 16.88 15.15
C SER A 255 -6.12 16.68 16.13
N SER A 256 -7.05 15.77 15.83
CA SER A 256 -7.94 15.19 16.85
C SER A 256 -7.83 13.66 16.86
N GLN A 257 -7.41 13.12 18.00
CA GLN A 257 -7.13 11.70 18.23
C GLN A 257 -8.42 10.86 18.32
N SER A 258 -8.45 9.71 17.63
CA SER A 258 -9.45 8.65 17.87
C SER A 258 -8.84 7.50 18.69
N SER A 259 -9.32 7.32 19.91
CA SER A 259 -8.73 6.43 20.93
C SER A 259 -9.11 4.95 20.82
N LYS A 260 -10.04 4.58 19.92
CA LYS A 260 -10.50 3.18 19.77
C LYS A 260 -9.59 2.34 18.85
N LYS A 261 -9.02 2.92 17.79
CA LYS A 261 -8.14 2.21 16.83
C LYS A 261 -6.83 1.71 17.45
N LYS A 262 -6.31 2.39 18.49
CA LYS A 262 -5.04 2.00 19.16
C LYS A 262 -5.05 0.56 19.72
N ASN A 263 -6.19 0.04 20.17
CA ASN A 263 -6.28 -1.32 20.71
C ASN A 263 -6.27 -2.40 19.61
N PHE A 264 -6.82 -2.11 18.43
CA PHE A 264 -6.84 -3.01 17.28
C PHE A 264 -5.43 -3.26 16.74
N TRP A 265 -4.69 -2.19 16.45
CA TRP A 265 -3.29 -2.28 16.01
C TRP A 265 -2.43 -2.97 17.09
N SER A 266 -2.63 -2.67 18.38
CA SER A 266 -1.80 -3.30 19.43
C SER A 266 -1.91 -4.83 19.52
N ARG A 267 -3.01 -5.44 19.03
CA ARG A 267 -3.21 -6.90 19.03
C ARG A 267 -2.56 -7.60 17.84
N LEU A 268 -2.61 -7.01 16.65
CA LEU A 268 -1.89 -7.52 15.47
C LEU A 268 -0.37 -7.29 15.54
N PHE A 269 0.09 -6.27 16.29
CA PHE A 269 1.48 -5.78 16.24
C PHE A 269 2.25 -5.94 17.55
N GLY A 270 1.90 -6.93 18.39
CA GLY A 270 2.63 -7.35 19.59
C GLY A 270 3.64 -6.32 20.11
N LYS A 271 3.20 -5.44 21.02
CA LYS A 271 4.12 -4.51 21.69
C LYS A 271 5.15 -5.33 22.46
N ASN A 272 6.41 -5.25 22.05
CA ASN A 272 7.52 -5.27 22.99
C ASN A 272 7.82 -3.83 23.40
#